data_AF-A0A2P5AFF6-F1
#
_entry.id   AF-A0A2P5AFF6-F1
#
_cell.length_a   1.000
_cell.length_b   1.000
_cell.length_c   1.000
_cell.angle_alpha   90.00
_cell.angle_beta   90.00
_cell.angle_gamma   90.00
#
_symmetry.space_group_name_H-M   'P 1'
#
loop_
_entity.id
_entity.type
_entity.pdbx_description
1 polymer ?
#
loop_
_entity_poly.entity_id
_entity_poly.type
_entity_poly.pdbx_seq_one_letter_code
_entity_poly.pdbx_strand_id
1 'polypeptide(L)'
;MAQVGSSNEEVVLGEEIEHVRLITLNRPRQLNVISSRVVSLLAEYLEKWEKDDKVELLLIKGAGRAFSAGGDLKMFYDGRTEKDSCLEVVYRMYWLCSHIHTYKKTQVALAHGISMGGGASLMVPLNFSVVTEKTVFSTPEASIGFHTDCGFSYIHSHLPGHLGEYLALTGARLSGKELVAAGLATHFVPSEKMPELEKRLVSLNSGNAGAVKSAIEDFSVEVKLDEESVLNKQSIIDECFSKDTVAEIIESFEAEARKEGNRWMGPVLKGLKRSSPTGLKITLRSIREGRKQSLPECLKKEFRLTINILRSTISTDVYEGIRALTIDKDNYPKWDPPSLDKVDDKKVDLVFRPFKEDLELPIPEKEECRWDGKYENSAYAILKATE
;
A
#
# COMPACT_ATOMS: atom_id res chain seq x y z
N MET A 1 40.86 -4.23 4.66
CA MET A 1 40.63 -3.77 3.27
C MET A 1 39.15 -3.96 2.98
N ALA A 2 38.38 -2.89 3.10
CA ALA A 2 36.96 -2.90 2.83
C ALA A 2 36.76 -2.99 1.31
N GLN A 3 36.05 -4.01 0.84
CA GLN A 3 35.52 -4.02 -0.52
C GLN A 3 34.52 -2.87 -0.63
N VAL A 4 34.91 -1.87 -1.41
CA VAL A 4 34.03 -0.85 -1.97
C VAL A 4 32.97 -1.60 -2.77
N GLY A 5 31.75 -1.69 -2.22
CA GLY A 5 30.62 -2.34 -2.88
C GLY A 5 30.28 -1.58 -4.17
N SER A 6 30.27 -2.30 -5.28
CA SER A 6 29.79 -1.83 -6.59
C SER A 6 28.45 -1.11 -6.45
N SER A 7 28.38 0.14 -6.89
CA SER A 7 27.19 1.00 -6.86
C SER A 7 26.28 0.81 -8.08
N ASN A 8 26.15 -0.41 -8.61
CA ASN A 8 25.54 -0.62 -9.93
C ASN A 8 24.56 -1.81 -10.03
N GLU A 9 24.03 -2.32 -8.92
CA GLU A 9 22.92 -3.28 -8.99
C GLU A 9 21.61 -2.53 -9.28
N GLU A 10 20.94 -2.89 -10.38
CA GLU A 10 19.63 -2.34 -10.73
C GLU A 10 18.61 -2.61 -9.63
N VAL A 11 17.85 -1.58 -9.25
CA VAL A 11 16.88 -1.63 -8.14
C VAL A 11 15.59 -2.38 -8.48
N VAL A 12 15.32 -2.56 -9.77
CA VAL A 12 14.26 -3.40 -10.33
C VAL A 12 14.86 -4.12 -11.53
N LEU A 13 14.69 -5.43 -11.61
CA LEU A 13 15.11 -6.24 -12.76
C LEU A 13 13.87 -6.57 -13.60
N GLY A 14 13.94 -6.33 -14.90
CA GLY A 14 12.91 -6.75 -15.86
C GLY A 14 13.45 -7.82 -16.79
N GLU A 15 12.89 -9.03 -16.72
CA GLU A 15 13.25 -10.15 -17.58
C GLU A 15 12.15 -10.39 -18.62
N GLU A 16 12.55 -10.54 -19.89
CA GLU A 16 11.65 -10.81 -21.02
C GLU A 16 11.84 -12.26 -21.50
N ILE A 17 10.84 -13.12 -21.26
CA ILE A 17 10.90 -14.55 -21.55
C ILE A 17 9.69 -14.92 -22.41
N GLU A 18 9.88 -15.02 -23.72
CA GLU A 18 8.79 -15.31 -24.67
C GLU A 18 7.57 -14.38 -24.45
N HIS A 19 6.41 -14.89 -24.03
CA HIS A 19 5.18 -14.13 -23.72
C HIS A 19 5.08 -13.65 -22.26
N VAL A 20 6.08 -13.98 -21.44
CA VAL A 20 6.13 -13.66 -20.00
C VAL A 20 7.08 -12.50 -19.75
N ARG A 21 6.70 -11.62 -18.84
CA ARG A 21 7.54 -10.54 -18.31
C ARG A 21 7.65 -10.70 -16.81
N LEU A 22 8.87 -10.78 -16.29
CA LEU A 22 9.12 -10.97 -14.86
C LEU A 22 9.80 -9.73 -14.28
N ILE A 23 9.11 -9.08 -13.34
CA ILE A 23 9.62 -7.97 -12.53
C ILE A 23 10.14 -8.53 -11.21
N THR A 24 11.40 -8.23 -10.89
CA THR A 24 11.97 -8.47 -9.56
C THR A 24 12.34 -7.16 -8.89
N LEU A 25 11.66 -6.81 -7.78
CA LEU A 25 12.11 -5.72 -6.91
C LEU A 25 13.42 -6.15 -6.24
N ASN A 26 14.51 -5.43 -6.50
CA ASN A 26 15.87 -5.90 -6.24
C ASN A 26 16.63 -4.98 -5.28
N ARG A 27 16.03 -4.71 -4.11
CA ARG A 27 16.69 -4.02 -2.98
C ARG A 27 16.57 -4.87 -1.70
N PRO A 28 17.01 -6.14 -1.68
CA PRO A 28 16.71 -7.08 -0.60
C PRO A 28 17.22 -6.62 0.78
N ARG A 29 18.36 -5.92 0.81
CA ARG A 29 18.94 -5.36 2.06
C ARG A 29 18.07 -4.27 2.69
N GLN A 30 17.28 -3.58 1.87
CA GLN A 30 16.34 -2.53 2.30
C GLN A 30 14.89 -3.04 2.22
N LEU A 31 14.66 -4.36 2.21
CA LEU A 31 13.34 -4.95 2.13
C LEU A 31 12.51 -4.48 0.93
N ASN A 32 13.18 -4.22 -0.20
CA ASN A 32 12.52 -3.83 -1.46
C ASN A 32 11.63 -2.57 -1.33
N VAL A 33 12.08 -1.58 -0.56
CA VAL A 33 11.37 -0.29 -0.45
C VAL A 33 11.28 0.45 -1.79
N ILE A 34 10.13 1.07 -2.02
CA ILE A 34 9.74 1.79 -3.23
C ILE A 34 10.32 3.20 -3.18
N SER A 35 11.44 3.41 -3.85
CA SER A 35 12.01 4.74 -4.10
C SER A 35 11.52 5.34 -5.41
N SER A 36 11.84 6.61 -5.65
CA SER A 36 11.60 7.29 -6.94
C SER A 36 12.06 6.45 -8.14
N ARG A 37 13.27 5.88 -8.11
CA ARG A 37 13.78 5.05 -9.21
C ARG A 37 12.97 3.77 -9.42
N VAL A 38 12.48 3.13 -8.34
CA VAL A 38 11.61 1.96 -8.44
C VAL A 38 10.28 2.34 -9.10
N VAL A 39 9.66 3.45 -8.67
CA VAL A 39 8.40 3.93 -9.28
C VAL A 39 8.58 4.21 -10.78
N SER A 40 9.65 4.93 -11.16
CA SER A 40 9.93 5.22 -12.57
C SER A 40 10.11 3.95 -13.41
N LEU A 41 10.89 2.99 -12.92
CA LEU A 41 11.14 1.73 -13.65
C LEU A 41 9.88 0.87 -13.78
N LEU A 42 9.08 0.76 -12.71
CA LEU A 42 7.81 0.04 -12.76
C LEU A 42 6.86 0.69 -13.79
N ALA A 43 6.71 2.01 -13.77
CA ALA A 43 5.87 2.72 -14.74
C ALA A 43 6.35 2.49 -16.18
N GLU A 44 7.67 2.57 -16.42
CA GLU A 44 8.27 2.31 -17.74
C GLU A 44 8.00 0.89 -18.23
N TYR A 45 8.25 -0.12 -17.39
CA TYR A 45 8.04 -1.53 -17.75
C TYR A 45 6.58 -1.86 -17.99
N LEU A 46 5.68 -1.44 -17.09
CA LEU A 46 4.25 -1.69 -17.24
C LEU A 46 3.71 -1.02 -18.51
N GLU A 47 4.10 0.22 -18.80
CA GLU A 47 3.67 0.88 -20.02
C GLU A 47 4.21 0.17 -21.27
N LYS A 48 5.52 -0.12 -21.30
CA LYS A 48 6.18 -0.77 -22.43
C LYS A 48 5.50 -2.11 -22.74
N TRP A 49 5.28 -2.93 -21.71
CA TRP A 49 4.81 -4.30 -21.86
C TRP A 49 3.31 -4.41 -22.04
N GLU A 50 2.51 -3.46 -21.57
CA GLU A 50 1.09 -3.43 -21.91
C GLU A 50 0.85 -3.17 -23.39
N LYS A 51 1.69 -2.32 -24.02
CA LYS A 51 1.63 -1.99 -25.45
C LYS A 51 2.22 -3.07 -26.35
N ASP A 52 2.94 -4.04 -25.81
CA ASP A 52 3.56 -5.12 -26.58
C ASP A 52 2.57 -6.29 -26.73
N ASP A 53 2.11 -6.54 -27.95
CA ASP A 53 1.19 -7.64 -28.27
C ASP A 53 1.80 -9.02 -27.99
N LYS A 54 3.13 -9.14 -27.91
CA LYS A 54 3.79 -10.40 -27.53
C LYS A 54 3.68 -10.69 -26.04
N VAL A 55 3.41 -9.69 -25.20
CA VAL A 55 3.27 -9.90 -23.76
C VAL A 55 1.87 -10.44 -23.48
N GLU A 56 1.78 -11.52 -22.71
CA GLU A 56 0.49 -12.02 -22.23
C GLU A 56 0.42 -12.10 -20.71
N LEU A 57 1.56 -12.38 -20.05
CA LEU A 57 1.64 -12.61 -18.62
C LEU A 57 2.71 -11.73 -17.97
N LEU A 58 2.33 -10.98 -16.93
CA LEU A 58 3.23 -10.24 -16.08
C LEU A 58 3.34 -10.93 -14.71
N LEU A 59 4.58 -11.22 -14.29
CA LEU A 59 4.90 -11.70 -12.96
C LEU A 59 5.62 -10.59 -12.20
N ILE A 60 5.30 -10.39 -10.93
CA ILE A 60 6.04 -9.49 -10.03
C ILE A 60 6.43 -10.21 -8.75
N LYS A 61 7.70 -10.10 -8.33
CA LYS A 61 8.23 -10.67 -7.09
C LYS A 61 9.23 -9.72 -6.42
N GLY A 62 9.54 -9.99 -5.16
CA GLY A 62 10.62 -9.32 -4.44
C GLY A 62 11.83 -10.24 -4.25
N ALA A 63 13.03 -9.71 -4.38
CA ALA A 63 14.26 -10.42 -4.05
C ALA A 63 14.41 -10.58 -2.53
N GLY A 64 14.91 -11.75 -2.10
CA GLY A 64 15.23 -12.00 -0.69
C GLY A 64 13.98 -12.24 0.18
N ARG A 65 13.97 -11.64 1.37
CA ARG A 65 13.00 -11.98 2.44
C ARG A 65 11.72 -11.15 2.48
N ALA A 66 11.54 -10.22 1.54
CA ALA A 66 10.39 -9.34 1.50
C ALA A 66 9.90 -9.22 0.06
N PHE A 67 8.59 -9.11 -0.12
CA PHE A 67 8.04 -8.66 -1.39
C PHE A 67 8.33 -7.17 -1.53
N SER A 68 7.78 -6.34 -0.63
CA SER A 68 8.13 -4.94 -0.45
C SER A 68 7.66 -4.41 0.91
N ALA A 69 8.53 -3.65 1.59
CA ALA A 69 8.21 -2.99 2.86
C ALA A 69 7.54 -1.61 2.71
N GLY A 70 7.15 -1.22 1.49
CA GLY A 70 6.45 0.06 1.24
C GLY A 70 7.36 1.18 0.74
N GLY A 71 6.91 2.42 0.86
CA GLY A 71 7.64 3.60 0.39
C GLY A 71 8.97 3.82 1.11
N ASP A 72 9.92 4.43 0.40
CA ASP A 72 11.20 4.83 0.97
C ASP A 72 11.01 6.03 1.93
N LEU A 73 10.72 5.74 3.21
CA LEU A 73 10.44 6.77 4.21
C LEU A 73 11.60 7.76 4.38
N LYS A 74 12.84 7.32 4.18
CA LYS A 74 14.00 8.21 4.25
C LYS A 74 13.99 9.25 3.14
N MET A 75 13.57 8.88 1.93
CA MET A 75 13.39 9.82 0.81
C MET A 75 12.39 10.93 1.20
N PHE A 76 11.24 10.57 1.76
CA PHE A 76 10.25 11.56 2.20
C PHE A 76 10.80 12.46 3.32
N TYR A 77 11.49 11.88 4.29
CA TYR A 77 12.08 12.66 5.38
C TYR A 77 13.14 13.63 4.88
N ASP A 78 14.06 13.19 4.02
CA ASP A 78 15.12 14.05 3.49
C ASP A 78 14.53 15.16 2.60
N GLY A 79 13.43 14.90 1.88
CA GLY A 79 12.71 15.88 1.06
C GLY A 79 12.01 17.01 1.84
N ARG A 80 11.86 16.90 3.16
CA ARG A 80 11.10 17.86 3.98
C ARG A 80 11.61 19.30 3.94
N THR A 81 12.86 19.51 3.53
CA THR A 81 13.51 20.83 3.52
C THR A 81 13.15 21.68 2.32
N GLU A 82 12.56 21.07 1.29
CA GLU A 82 12.22 21.73 0.04
C GLU A 82 10.77 21.42 -0.32
N LYS A 83 10.02 22.48 -0.64
CA LYS A 83 8.61 22.36 -0.99
C LYS A 83 8.47 21.49 -2.24
N ASP A 84 7.54 20.54 -2.20
CA ASP A 84 7.18 19.70 -3.34
C ASP A 84 8.33 18.84 -3.92
N SER A 85 9.41 18.65 -3.18
CA SER A 85 10.56 17.81 -3.58
C SER A 85 10.18 16.35 -3.84
N CYS A 86 9.15 15.83 -3.17
CA CYS A 86 8.60 14.50 -3.38
C CYS A 86 7.37 14.46 -4.31
N LEU A 87 6.96 15.59 -4.89
CA LEU A 87 5.69 15.66 -5.63
C LEU A 87 5.69 14.75 -6.86
N GLU A 88 6.78 14.76 -7.63
CA GLU A 88 6.90 13.95 -8.84
C GLU A 88 6.74 12.45 -8.55
N VAL A 89 7.45 11.93 -7.54
CA VAL A 89 7.39 10.51 -7.18
C VAL A 89 6.00 10.15 -6.66
N VAL A 90 5.37 11.02 -5.87
CA VAL A 90 3.99 10.82 -5.39
C VAL A 90 3.02 10.76 -6.56
N TYR A 91 3.07 11.72 -7.47
CA TYR A 91 2.21 11.77 -8.65
C TYR A 91 2.34 10.48 -9.46
N ARG A 92 3.58 10.09 -9.78
CA ARG A 92 3.88 8.87 -10.54
C ARG A 92 3.40 7.62 -9.80
N MET A 93 3.53 7.56 -8.48
CA MET A 93 3.08 6.42 -7.68
C MET A 93 1.55 6.27 -7.73
N TYR A 94 0.78 7.35 -7.61
CA TYR A 94 -0.68 7.27 -7.70
C TYR A 94 -1.16 6.92 -9.12
N TRP A 95 -0.49 7.45 -10.14
CA TRP A 95 -0.76 7.07 -11.53
C TRP A 95 -0.43 5.58 -11.75
N LEU A 96 0.69 5.10 -11.21
CA LEU A 96 1.09 3.69 -11.21
C LEU A 96 0.05 2.80 -10.50
N CYS A 97 -0.51 3.24 -9.36
CA CYS A 97 -1.58 2.51 -8.68
C CYS A 97 -2.80 2.35 -9.59
N SER A 98 -3.25 3.41 -10.25
CA SER A 98 -4.35 3.34 -11.22
C SER A 98 -4.03 2.39 -12.37
N HIS A 99 -2.80 2.45 -12.89
CA HIS A 99 -2.36 1.62 -14.00
C HIS A 99 -2.35 0.13 -13.65
N ILE A 100 -1.89 -0.22 -12.44
CA ILE A 100 -1.91 -1.60 -11.93
C ILE A 100 -3.35 -2.12 -11.82
N HIS A 101 -4.27 -1.36 -11.24
CA HIS A 101 -5.66 -1.80 -11.07
C HIS A 101 -6.39 -2.01 -12.40
N THR A 102 -6.00 -1.28 -13.44
CA THR A 102 -6.67 -1.30 -14.74
C THR A 102 -5.85 -2.01 -15.81
N TYR A 103 -4.77 -2.72 -15.44
CA TYR A 103 -3.82 -3.34 -16.37
C TYR A 103 -4.51 -4.41 -17.23
N LYS A 104 -4.23 -4.41 -18.54
CA LYS A 104 -4.95 -5.23 -19.52
C LYS A 104 -4.43 -6.66 -19.66
N LYS A 105 -3.17 -6.89 -19.31
CA LYS A 105 -2.55 -8.22 -19.39
C LYS A 105 -2.73 -8.94 -18.06
N THR A 106 -2.68 -10.27 -18.06
CA THR A 106 -2.79 -11.04 -16.81
C THR A 106 -1.60 -10.77 -15.91
N GLN A 107 -1.85 -10.47 -14.63
CA GLN A 107 -0.83 -10.16 -13.64
C GLN A 107 -0.85 -11.17 -12.50
N VAL A 108 0.34 -11.59 -12.07
CA VAL A 108 0.54 -12.46 -10.89
C VAL A 108 1.58 -11.82 -9.96
N ALA A 109 1.20 -11.55 -8.73
CA ALA A 109 2.15 -11.26 -7.65
C ALA A 109 2.57 -12.55 -6.94
N LEU A 110 3.87 -12.78 -6.85
CA LEU A 110 4.50 -13.79 -6.01
C LEU A 110 4.95 -13.12 -4.71
N ALA A 111 3.98 -12.83 -3.83
CA ALA A 111 4.14 -12.00 -2.64
C ALA A 111 4.66 -12.79 -1.43
N HIS A 112 5.93 -13.20 -1.50
CA HIS A 112 6.64 -13.86 -0.40
C HIS A 112 7.25 -12.85 0.59
N GLY A 113 6.94 -12.99 1.88
CA GLY A 113 7.51 -12.17 2.94
C GLY A 113 6.75 -10.86 3.22
N ILE A 114 7.46 -9.84 3.69
CA ILE A 114 6.85 -8.55 4.07
C ILE A 114 6.21 -7.88 2.85
N SER A 115 4.94 -7.48 2.98
CA SER A 115 4.14 -6.76 1.98
C SER A 115 3.37 -5.63 2.67
N MET A 116 3.96 -4.44 2.78
CA MET A 116 3.41 -3.34 3.61
C MET A 116 3.24 -2.04 2.82
N GLY A 117 2.22 -1.26 3.18
CA GLY A 117 1.92 0.04 2.59
C GLY A 117 1.87 0.03 1.07
N GLY A 118 2.57 0.96 0.42
CA GLY A 118 2.69 0.99 -1.05
C GLY A 118 3.28 -0.29 -1.67
N GLY A 119 3.95 -1.15 -0.90
CA GLY A 119 4.38 -2.48 -1.37
C GLY A 119 3.20 -3.42 -1.58
N ALA A 120 2.18 -3.31 -0.72
CA ALA A 120 0.98 -4.12 -0.84
C ALA A 120 0.07 -3.67 -2.01
N SER A 121 0.14 -2.42 -2.45
CA SER A 121 -0.61 -1.97 -3.64
C SER A 121 -0.11 -2.61 -4.95
N LEU A 122 1.08 -3.22 -4.93
CA LEU A 122 1.63 -3.99 -6.04
C LEU A 122 1.15 -5.46 -6.07
N MET A 123 0.37 -5.91 -5.07
CA MET A 123 -0.14 -7.28 -5.00
C MET A 123 -1.64 -7.41 -4.76
N VAL A 124 -2.24 -6.57 -3.91
CA VAL A 124 -3.65 -6.70 -3.52
C VAL A 124 -4.62 -6.51 -4.69
N PRO A 125 -4.45 -5.54 -5.60
CA PRO A 125 -5.42 -5.32 -6.68
C PRO A 125 -5.27 -6.28 -7.87
N LEU A 126 -4.29 -7.19 -7.85
CA LEU A 126 -4.00 -8.06 -8.98
C LEU A 126 -4.99 -9.23 -9.04
N ASN A 127 -5.31 -9.67 -10.26
CA ASN A 127 -6.14 -10.85 -10.52
C ASN A 127 -5.61 -12.12 -9.85
N PHE A 128 -4.29 -12.23 -9.72
CA PHE A 128 -3.63 -13.31 -8.99
C PHE A 128 -2.59 -12.73 -8.04
N SER A 129 -2.80 -12.97 -6.76
CA SER A 129 -1.86 -12.67 -5.69
C SER A 129 -1.61 -13.93 -4.88
N VAL A 130 -0.38 -14.43 -4.94
CA VAL A 130 0.08 -15.67 -4.31
C VAL A 130 0.90 -15.33 -3.08
N VAL A 131 0.42 -15.76 -1.92
CA VAL A 131 1.06 -15.52 -0.62
C VAL A 131 1.52 -16.83 0.00
N THR A 132 2.36 -16.73 1.03
CA THR A 132 3.02 -17.85 1.69
C THR A 132 2.84 -17.78 3.21
N GLU A 133 3.26 -18.81 3.94
CA GLU A 133 3.30 -18.80 5.41
C GLU A 133 4.22 -17.72 5.99
N LYS A 134 5.16 -17.18 5.19
CA LYS A 134 6.05 -16.08 5.61
C LYS A 134 5.51 -14.70 5.27
N THR A 135 4.37 -14.62 4.57
CA THR A 135 3.81 -13.34 4.17
C THR A 135 3.27 -12.60 5.38
N VAL A 136 3.69 -11.34 5.53
CA VAL A 136 3.22 -10.44 6.59
C VAL A 136 2.77 -9.14 5.94
N PHE A 137 1.47 -8.90 6.00
CA PHE A 137 0.83 -7.70 5.48
C PHE A 137 0.50 -6.71 6.58
N SER A 138 0.58 -5.42 6.27
CA SER A 138 0.10 -4.33 7.12
C SER A 138 0.04 -3.02 6.34
N THR A 139 -0.88 -2.14 6.70
CA THR A 139 -0.94 -0.73 6.28
C THR A 139 -0.81 0.17 7.53
N PRO A 140 0.42 0.39 8.03
CA PRO A 140 0.66 1.06 9.30
C PRO A 140 0.76 2.59 9.21
N GLU A 141 0.34 3.21 8.09
CA GLU A 141 0.60 4.61 7.75
C GLU A 141 0.11 5.60 8.80
N ALA A 142 -1.07 5.35 9.39
CA ALA A 142 -1.61 6.20 10.45
C ALA A 142 -0.67 6.30 11.67
N SER A 143 0.08 5.23 11.97
CA SER A 143 0.99 5.20 13.11
C SER A 143 2.25 6.05 12.94
N ILE A 144 2.55 6.48 11.71
CA ILE A 144 3.70 7.34 11.38
C ILE A 144 3.28 8.76 11.01
N GLY A 145 2.03 9.16 11.27
CA GLY A 145 1.56 10.50 10.90
C GLY A 145 1.17 10.66 9.43
N PHE A 146 0.97 9.55 8.74
CA PHE A 146 0.51 9.53 7.35
C PHE A 146 -0.96 9.06 7.26
N HIS A 147 -1.45 8.74 6.07
CA HIS A 147 -2.81 8.25 5.85
C HIS A 147 -2.81 6.94 5.05
N THR A 148 -3.93 6.22 5.07
CA THR A 148 -4.14 5.10 4.14
C THR A 148 -4.13 5.62 2.69
N ASP A 149 -3.17 5.15 1.91
CA ASP A 149 -2.80 5.67 0.60
C ASP A 149 -2.71 4.57 -0.47
N CYS A 150 -2.19 4.87 -1.66
CA CYS A 150 -1.94 3.90 -2.73
C CYS A 150 -3.17 3.04 -3.14
N GLY A 151 -4.37 3.60 -3.06
CA GLY A 151 -5.65 2.95 -3.36
C GLY A 151 -6.29 2.24 -2.16
N PHE A 152 -5.64 2.22 -0.99
CA PHE A 152 -6.15 1.49 0.16
C PHE A 152 -7.39 2.12 0.80
N SER A 153 -7.71 3.39 0.57
CA SER A 153 -9.02 3.91 0.99
C SER A 153 -10.17 3.26 0.22
N TYR A 154 -9.95 2.90 -1.06
CA TYR A 154 -10.89 2.11 -1.84
C TYR A 154 -10.91 0.65 -1.36
N ILE A 155 -9.74 0.00 -1.29
CA ILE A 155 -9.65 -1.44 -0.94
C ILE A 155 -10.21 -1.71 0.46
N HIS A 156 -9.77 -0.96 1.48
CA HIS A 156 -10.23 -1.18 2.85
C HIS A 156 -11.73 -0.91 3.02
N SER A 157 -12.28 0.07 2.30
CA SER A 157 -13.70 0.41 2.41
C SER A 157 -14.64 -0.69 1.86
N HIS A 158 -14.11 -1.60 1.04
CA HIS A 158 -14.83 -2.73 0.47
C HIS A 158 -14.58 -4.06 1.19
N LEU A 159 -13.78 -4.07 2.26
CA LEU A 159 -13.63 -5.25 3.11
C LEU A 159 -14.90 -5.51 3.94
N PRO A 160 -15.15 -6.77 4.36
CA PRO A 160 -16.32 -7.12 5.16
C PRO A 160 -16.42 -6.29 6.45
N GLY A 161 -17.64 -5.81 6.73
CA GLY A 161 -17.95 -5.06 7.95
C GLY A 161 -17.08 -3.83 8.13
N HIS A 162 -16.35 -3.77 9.25
CA HIS A 162 -15.39 -2.72 9.61
C HIS A 162 -13.94 -3.22 9.69
N LEU A 163 -13.62 -4.32 9.00
CA LEU A 163 -12.26 -4.85 8.96
C LEU A 163 -11.28 -3.85 8.36
N GLY A 164 -11.69 -3.09 7.32
CA GLY A 164 -10.85 -2.08 6.70
C GLY A 164 -10.44 -0.95 7.64
N GLU A 165 -11.39 -0.40 8.40
CA GLU A 165 -11.10 0.60 9.43
C GLU A 165 -10.18 0.05 10.51
N TYR A 166 -10.37 -1.20 10.94
CA TYR A 166 -9.48 -1.86 11.88
C TYR A 166 -8.05 -1.94 11.36
N LEU A 167 -7.84 -2.52 10.17
CA LEU A 167 -6.52 -2.72 9.59
C LEU A 167 -5.75 -1.40 9.42
N ALA A 168 -6.42 -0.37 8.89
CA ALA A 168 -5.79 0.90 8.58
C ALA A 168 -5.53 1.80 9.80
N LEU A 169 -6.41 1.77 10.81
CA LEU A 169 -6.21 2.57 12.02
C LEU A 169 -5.18 1.94 12.96
N THR A 170 -5.19 0.62 13.10
CA THR A 170 -4.31 -0.04 14.07
C THR A 170 -2.98 -0.49 13.47
N GLY A 171 -2.85 -0.51 12.14
CA GLY A 171 -1.72 -1.14 11.46
C GLY A 171 -1.60 -2.63 11.80
N ALA A 172 -2.73 -3.31 12.04
CA ALA A 172 -2.71 -4.72 12.39
C ALA A 172 -2.04 -5.53 11.27
N ARG A 173 -1.41 -6.64 11.67
CA ARG A 173 -0.73 -7.54 10.74
C ARG A 173 -1.64 -8.69 10.37
N LEU A 174 -1.67 -9.02 9.09
CA LEU A 174 -2.28 -10.26 8.58
C LEU A 174 -1.19 -11.20 8.07
N SER A 175 -1.36 -12.48 8.41
CA SER A 175 -0.61 -13.58 7.79
C SER A 175 -1.08 -13.85 6.36
N GLY A 176 -0.30 -14.62 5.59
CA GLY A 176 -0.72 -15.05 4.25
C GLY A 176 -2.08 -15.77 4.21
N LYS A 177 -2.36 -16.61 5.22
CA LYS A 177 -3.66 -17.28 5.35
C LYS A 177 -4.80 -16.28 5.55
N GLU A 178 -4.60 -15.32 6.44
CA GLU A 178 -5.61 -14.29 6.73
C GLU A 178 -5.84 -13.37 5.54
N LEU A 179 -4.81 -13.08 4.73
CA LEU A 179 -4.99 -12.31 3.49
C LEU A 179 -5.92 -13.01 2.51
N VAL A 180 -5.74 -14.32 2.31
CA VAL A 180 -6.62 -15.10 1.42
C VAL A 180 -8.05 -15.13 1.98
N ALA A 181 -8.21 -15.40 3.27
CA ALA A 181 -9.53 -15.43 3.91
C ALA A 181 -10.23 -14.06 3.91
N ALA A 182 -9.49 -12.96 4.02
CA ALA A 182 -10.02 -11.60 3.95
C ALA A 182 -10.27 -11.10 2.52
N GLY A 183 -9.88 -11.86 1.48
CA GLY A 183 -10.00 -11.47 0.08
C GLY A 183 -8.96 -10.45 -0.40
N LEU A 184 -7.87 -10.26 0.34
CA LEU A 184 -6.74 -9.38 0.00
C LEU A 184 -5.62 -10.10 -0.76
N ALA A 185 -5.67 -11.44 -0.80
CA ALA A 185 -4.85 -12.29 -1.65
C ALA A 185 -5.72 -13.40 -2.23
N THR A 186 -5.26 -14.05 -3.30
CA THR A 186 -6.08 -15.03 -4.04
C THR A 186 -5.72 -16.48 -3.72
N HIS A 187 -4.43 -16.77 -3.52
CA HIS A 187 -3.94 -18.14 -3.37
C HIS A 187 -2.87 -18.19 -2.28
N PHE A 188 -2.84 -19.33 -1.58
CA PHE A 188 -1.80 -19.62 -0.59
C PHE A 188 -0.97 -20.82 -1.08
N VAL A 189 0.34 -20.61 -1.19
CA VAL A 189 1.31 -21.62 -1.64
C VAL A 189 2.42 -21.72 -0.60
N PRO A 190 2.78 -22.93 -0.12
CA PRO A 190 3.92 -23.11 0.78
C PRO A 190 5.21 -22.55 0.18
N SER A 191 6.01 -21.82 0.96
CA SER A 191 7.15 -21.09 0.39
C SER A 191 8.19 -21.98 -0.29
N GLU A 192 8.32 -23.25 0.11
CA GLU A 192 9.20 -24.21 -0.55
C GLU A 192 8.79 -24.52 -2.00
N LYS A 193 7.51 -24.34 -2.36
CA LYS A 193 6.98 -24.59 -3.71
C LYS A 193 7.04 -23.36 -4.62
N MET A 194 7.31 -22.17 -4.08
CA MET A 194 7.35 -20.92 -4.86
C MET A 194 8.31 -20.96 -6.06
N PRO A 195 9.55 -21.50 -5.95
CA PRO A 195 10.45 -21.59 -7.10
C PRO A 195 9.93 -22.49 -8.23
N GLU A 196 9.20 -23.55 -7.89
CA GLU A 196 8.60 -24.46 -8.87
C GLU A 196 7.37 -23.83 -9.54
N LEU A 197 6.53 -23.13 -8.75
CA LEU A 197 5.41 -22.37 -9.27
C LEU A 197 5.87 -21.28 -10.25
N GLU A 198 6.90 -20.51 -9.91
CA GLU A 198 7.46 -19.48 -10.79
C GLU A 198 7.90 -20.09 -12.12
N LYS A 199 8.66 -21.20 -12.09
CA LYS A 199 9.06 -21.92 -13.30
C LYS A 199 7.87 -22.40 -14.11
N ARG A 200 6.82 -22.92 -13.47
CA ARG A 200 5.61 -23.38 -14.14
C ARG A 200 4.88 -22.22 -14.83
N LEU A 201 4.74 -21.08 -14.16
CA LEU A 201 4.12 -19.87 -14.73
C LEU A 201 4.91 -19.32 -15.92
N VAL A 202 6.25 -19.31 -15.83
CA VAL A 202 7.12 -18.93 -16.95
C VAL A 202 6.96 -19.91 -18.11
N SER A 203 6.97 -21.23 -17.85
CA SER A 203 6.83 -22.25 -18.89
C SER A 203 5.44 -22.32 -19.51
N LEU A 204 4.41 -21.81 -18.82
CA LEU A 204 3.05 -21.76 -19.35
C LEU A 204 2.99 -20.91 -20.62
N ASN A 205 3.83 -19.87 -20.68
CA ASN A 205 3.99 -18.99 -21.82
C ASN A 205 2.64 -18.46 -22.36
N SER A 206 1.68 -18.23 -21.47
CA SER A 206 0.34 -17.75 -21.81
C SER A 206 -0.23 -16.89 -20.69
N GLY A 207 -0.95 -15.85 -21.08
CA GLY A 207 -1.73 -14.99 -20.20
C GLY A 207 -3.17 -15.41 -20.02
N ASN A 208 -3.59 -16.57 -20.52
CA ASN A 208 -4.96 -17.04 -20.32
C ASN A 208 -5.26 -17.21 -18.82
N ALA A 209 -6.20 -16.41 -18.29
CA ALA A 209 -6.49 -16.37 -16.86
C ALA A 209 -6.89 -17.74 -16.27
N GLY A 210 -7.61 -18.57 -17.03
CA GLY A 210 -7.99 -19.92 -16.60
C GLY A 210 -6.78 -20.86 -16.49
N ALA A 211 -5.86 -20.81 -17.45
CA ALA A 211 -4.63 -21.60 -17.44
C ALA A 211 -3.67 -21.14 -16.33
N VAL A 212 -3.52 -19.82 -16.14
CA VAL A 212 -2.72 -19.25 -15.05
C VAL A 212 -3.29 -19.65 -13.69
N LYS A 213 -4.62 -19.53 -13.51
CA LYS A 213 -5.30 -19.97 -12.29
C LYS A 213 -5.03 -21.45 -12.00
N SER A 214 -5.26 -22.33 -12.98
CA SER A 214 -5.03 -23.77 -12.82
C SER A 214 -3.56 -24.07 -12.46
N ALA A 215 -2.61 -23.37 -13.08
CA ALA A 215 -1.19 -23.53 -12.75
C ALA A 215 -0.86 -23.10 -11.31
N ILE A 216 -1.53 -22.10 -10.74
CA ILE A 216 -1.35 -21.70 -9.33
C ILE A 216 -2.05 -22.72 -8.40
N GLU A 217 -3.24 -23.18 -8.76
CA GLU A 217 -4.02 -24.16 -7.98
C GLU A 217 -3.29 -25.50 -7.85
N ASP A 218 -2.52 -25.94 -8.85
CA ASP A 218 -1.64 -27.13 -8.80
C ASP A 218 -0.67 -27.11 -7.59
N PHE A 219 -0.28 -25.93 -7.10
CA PHE A 219 0.64 -25.75 -5.97
C PHE A 219 -0.03 -25.23 -4.70
N SER A 220 -1.27 -24.77 -4.81
CA SER A 220 -2.02 -24.15 -3.72
C SER A 220 -2.45 -25.17 -2.68
N VAL A 221 -2.60 -24.72 -1.44
CA VAL A 221 -3.19 -25.53 -0.37
C VAL A 221 -4.39 -24.80 0.23
N GLU A 222 -5.35 -25.58 0.73
CA GLU A 222 -6.52 -25.04 1.40
C GLU A 222 -6.10 -24.24 2.66
N VAL A 223 -6.65 -23.03 2.78
CA VAL A 223 -6.38 -22.16 3.91
C VAL A 223 -7.26 -22.53 5.09
N LYS A 224 -6.62 -22.83 6.23
CA LYS A 224 -7.29 -22.98 7.53
C LYS A 224 -6.76 -21.93 8.47
N LEU A 225 -7.65 -21.03 8.91
CA LEU A 225 -7.34 -19.98 9.86
C LEU A 225 -6.97 -20.57 11.21
N ASP A 226 -5.98 -19.97 11.85
CA ASP A 226 -5.59 -20.34 13.21
C ASP A 226 -6.65 -19.81 14.19
N GLU A 227 -6.86 -20.48 15.34
CA GLU A 227 -7.93 -20.12 16.30
C GLU A 227 -7.80 -18.66 16.79
N GLU A 228 -6.57 -18.18 16.96
CA GLU A 228 -6.23 -16.83 17.39
C GLU A 228 -6.24 -15.79 16.26
N SER A 229 -6.65 -16.18 15.04
CA SER A 229 -6.76 -15.24 13.92
C SER A 229 -7.66 -14.07 14.27
N VAL A 230 -7.25 -12.88 13.82
CA VAL A 230 -8.04 -11.66 14.01
C VAL A 230 -9.38 -11.71 13.27
N LEU A 231 -9.46 -12.48 12.18
CA LEU A 231 -10.69 -12.68 11.42
C LEU A 231 -11.75 -13.46 12.22
N ASN A 232 -11.34 -14.28 13.19
CA ASN A 232 -12.27 -14.92 14.13
C ASN A 232 -12.85 -13.93 15.16
N LYS A 233 -12.36 -12.69 15.20
CA LYS A 233 -12.81 -11.61 16.09
C LYS A 233 -13.67 -10.56 15.35
N GLN A 234 -14.18 -10.90 14.16
CA GLN A 234 -14.91 -9.99 13.28
C GLN A 234 -16.09 -9.27 13.98
N SER A 235 -16.87 -9.97 14.80
CA SER A 235 -18.02 -9.36 15.50
C SER A 235 -17.60 -8.22 16.45
N ILE A 236 -16.52 -8.42 17.19
CA ILE A 236 -15.94 -7.41 18.09
C ILE A 236 -15.37 -6.23 17.28
N ILE A 237 -14.70 -6.53 16.16
CA ILE A 237 -14.19 -5.51 15.24
C ILE A 237 -15.33 -4.66 14.69
N ASP A 238 -16.40 -5.29 14.19
CA ASP A 238 -17.56 -4.59 13.65
C ASP A 238 -18.25 -3.72 14.71
N GLU A 239 -18.42 -4.24 15.93
CA GLU A 239 -19.02 -3.48 17.03
C GLU A 239 -18.18 -2.24 17.39
N CYS A 240 -16.85 -2.39 17.51
CA CYS A 240 -15.98 -1.32 17.96
C CYS A 240 -15.64 -0.30 16.86
N PHE A 241 -15.43 -0.74 15.62
CA PHE A 241 -14.98 0.12 14.51
C PHE A 241 -16.15 0.73 13.70
N SER A 242 -17.39 0.38 14.04
CA SER A 242 -18.60 1.04 13.52
C SER A 242 -18.84 2.44 14.10
N LYS A 243 -18.22 2.81 15.24
CA LYS A 243 -18.47 4.10 15.92
C LYS A 243 -18.03 5.30 15.10
N ASP A 244 -18.73 6.43 15.19
CA ASP A 244 -18.58 7.54 14.25
C ASP A 244 -17.20 8.24 14.29
N THR A 245 -16.52 8.23 15.43
CA THR A 245 -15.23 8.91 15.60
C THR A 245 -14.14 7.98 16.13
N VAL A 246 -12.87 8.33 15.86
CA VAL A 246 -11.71 7.59 16.41
C VAL A 246 -11.75 7.52 17.95
N ALA A 247 -12.22 8.58 18.61
CA ALA A 247 -12.35 8.62 20.06
C ALA A 247 -13.36 7.56 20.55
N GLU A 248 -14.56 7.51 19.95
CA GLU A 248 -15.57 6.51 20.29
C GLU A 248 -15.12 5.09 19.94
N ILE A 249 -14.37 4.90 18.85
CA ILE A 249 -13.76 3.60 18.52
C ILE A 249 -12.81 3.17 19.64
N ILE A 250 -11.92 4.05 20.10
CA ILE A 250 -10.98 3.76 21.19
C ILE A 250 -11.74 3.43 22.49
N GLU A 251 -12.76 4.22 22.84
CA GLU A 251 -13.59 3.98 24.04
C GLU A 251 -14.33 2.64 23.98
N SER A 252 -14.92 2.31 22.82
CA SER A 252 -15.60 1.03 22.60
C SER A 252 -14.61 -0.13 22.72
N PHE A 253 -13.45 -0.01 22.07
CA PHE A 253 -12.39 -1.03 22.08
C PHE A 253 -11.79 -1.22 23.48
N GLU A 254 -11.68 -0.14 24.27
CA GLU A 254 -11.27 -0.20 25.68
C GLU A 254 -12.28 -0.91 26.58
N ALA A 255 -13.57 -0.63 26.40
CA ALA A 255 -14.62 -1.27 27.16
C ALA A 255 -14.63 -2.79 26.90
N GLU A 256 -14.47 -3.17 25.64
CA GLU A 256 -14.42 -4.56 25.21
C GLU A 256 -13.16 -5.29 25.69
N ALA A 257 -12.00 -4.62 25.70
CA ALA A 257 -10.74 -5.16 26.21
C ALA A 257 -10.75 -5.51 27.70
N ARG A 258 -11.70 -4.97 28.48
CA ARG A 258 -11.88 -5.29 29.91
C ARG A 258 -12.66 -6.60 30.13
N LYS A 259 -13.34 -7.11 29.10
CA LYS A 259 -14.09 -8.38 29.19
C LYS A 259 -13.13 -9.58 29.14
N GLU A 260 -13.55 -10.69 29.74
CA GLU A 260 -12.77 -11.93 29.73
C GLU A 260 -12.61 -12.48 28.29
N GLY A 261 -11.44 -13.04 27.97
CA GLY A 261 -11.14 -13.58 26.62
C GLY A 261 -10.58 -12.56 25.62
N ASN A 262 -10.57 -11.27 25.94
CA ASN A 262 -10.17 -10.20 25.01
C ASN A 262 -8.73 -9.66 25.19
N ARG A 263 -7.82 -10.50 25.70
CA ARG A 263 -6.42 -10.10 25.99
C ARG A 263 -5.64 -9.64 24.77
N TRP A 264 -6.02 -10.11 23.57
CA TRP A 264 -5.40 -9.73 22.29
C TRP A 264 -5.54 -8.24 21.97
N MET A 265 -6.55 -7.57 22.53
CA MET A 265 -6.86 -6.16 22.27
C MET A 265 -5.86 -5.20 22.94
N GLY A 266 -5.21 -5.60 24.03
CA GLY A 266 -4.31 -4.74 24.80
C GLY A 266 -3.15 -4.16 23.97
N PRO A 267 -2.36 -5.00 23.27
CA PRO A 267 -1.31 -4.53 22.37
C PRO A 267 -1.84 -3.63 21.23
N VAL A 268 -3.00 -3.97 20.66
CA VAL A 268 -3.63 -3.20 19.57
C VAL A 268 -4.02 -1.81 20.06
N LEU A 269 -4.70 -1.72 21.20
CA LEU A 269 -5.11 -0.48 21.82
C LEU A 269 -3.90 0.41 22.16
N LYS A 270 -2.82 -0.19 22.69
CA LYS A 270 -1.57 0.53 22.96
C LYS A 270 -0.98 1.13 21.69
N GLY A 271 -0.99 0.40 20.57
CA GLY A 271 -0.55 0.90 19.27
C GLY A 271 -1.42 2.03 18.75
N LEU A 272 -2.74 1.85 18.82
CA LEU A 272 -3.73 2.85 18.38
C LEU A 272 -3.57 4.17 19.14
N LYS A 273 -3.44 4.13 20.47
CA LYS A 273 -3.21 5.32 21.32
C LYS A 273 -1.87 6.01 21.11
N ARG A 274 -0.86 5.30 20.59
CA ARG A 274 0.46 5.86 20.29
C ARG A 274 0.52 6.44 18.87
N SER A 275 -0.46 6.18 18.02
CA SER A 275 -0.48 6.66 16.63
C SER A 275 -0.79 8.15 16.55
N SER A 276 -0.49 8.79 15.42
CA SER A 276 -0.77 10.22 15.22
C SER A 276 -2.28 10.49 15.31
N PRO A 277 -2.74 11.40 16.19
CA PRO A 277 -4.15 11.77 16.26
C PRO A 277 -4.68 12.31 14.92
N THR A 278 -3.88 13.11 14.22
CA THR A 278 -4.20 13.66 12.90
C THR A 278 -4.29 12.56 11.85
N GLY A 279 -3.29 11.67 11.79
CA GLY A 279 -3.26 10.55 10.85
C GLY A 279 -4.43 9.59 11.02
N LEU A 280 -4.84 9.32 12.26
CA LEU A 280 -6.01 8.50 12.57
C LEU A 280 -7.32 9.14 12.07
N LYS A 281 -7.55 10.44 12.34
CA LYS A 281 -8.76 11.14 11.88
C LYS A 281 -8.84 11.16 10.34
N ILE A 282 -7.73 11.47 9.66
CA ILE A 282 -7.67 11.47 8.20
C ILE A 282 -7.95 10.07 7.64
N THR A 283 -7.33 9.04 8.21
CA THR A 283 -7.49 7.64 7.77
C THR A 283 -8.92 7.16 7.90
N LEU A 284 -9.56 7.36 9.06
CA LEU A 284 -10.96 6.95 9.27
C LEU A 284 -11.90 7.62 8.26
N ARG A 285 -11.76 8.94 8.08
CA ARG A 285 -12.56 9.69 7.11
C ARG A 285 -12.34 9.20 5.68
N SER A 286 -11.08 9.00 5.29
CA SER A 286 -10.70 8.57 3.94
C SER A 286 -11.38 7.23 3.57
N ILE A 287 -11.35 6.24 4.46
CA ILE A 287 -11.97 4.92 4.24
C ILE A 287 -13.49 5.04 4.16
N ARG A 288 -14.11 5.81 5.05
CA ARG A 288 -15.58 5.95 5.07
C ARG A 288 -16.13 6.66 3.85
N GLU A 289 -15.47 7.70 3.38
CA GLU A 289 -15.79 8.33 2.10
C GLU A 289 -15.56 7.35 0.93
N GLY A 290 -14.52 6.50 1.03
CA GLY A 290 -14.19 5.47 0.04
C GLY A 290 -15.32 4.49 -0.26
N ARG A 291 -16.20 4.18 0.72
CA ARG A 291 -17.36 3.29 0.54
C ARG A 291 -18.34 3.75 -0.53
N LYS A 292 -18.32 5.05 -0.88
CA LYS A 292 -19.23 5.67 -1.87
C LYS A 292 -18.49 6.21 -3.09
N GLN A 293 -17.20 5.91 -3.22
CA GLN A 293 -16.31 6.45 -4.24
C GLN A 293 -15.81 5.31 -5.14
N SER A 294 -15.66 5.62 -6.42
CA SER A 294 -14.89 4.81 -7.35
C SER A 294 -13.39 4.86 -7.02
N LEU A 295 -12.62 3.93 -7.59
CA LEU A 295 -11.17 3.92 -7.45
C LEU A 295 -10.52 5.25 -7.92
N PRO A 296 -10.85 5.81 -9.11
CA PRO A 296 -10.33 7.11 -9.53
C PRO A 296 -10.60 8.24 -8.55
N GLU A 297 -11.79 8.29 -7.95
CA GLU A 297 -12.14 9.29 -6.93
C GLU A 297 -11.32 9.11 -5.65
N CYS A 298 -11.10 7.87 -5.22
CA CYS A 298 -10.24 7.56 -4.08
C CYS A 298 -8.79 7.97 -4.33
N LEU A 299 -8.21 7.64 -5.50
CA LEU A 299 -6.83 7.99 -5.84
C LEU A 299 -6.63 9.51 -5.94
N LYS A 300 -7.58 10.25 -6.51
CA LYS A 300 -7.58 11.72 -6.54
C LYS A 300 -7.58 12.30 -5.11
N LYS A 301 -8.49 11.82 -4.26
CA LYS A 301 -8.56 12.22 -2.84
C LYS A 301 -7.26 11.90 -2.10
N GLU A 302 -6.73 10.69 -2.24
CA GLU A 302 -5.50 10.27 -1.58
C GLU A 302 -4.28 11.08 -2.04
N PHE A 303 -4.19 11.43 -3.33
CA PHE A 303 -3.16 12.34 -3.84
C PHE A 303 -3.19 13.70 -3.13
N ARG A 304 -4.38 14.31 -2.98
CA ARG A 304 -4.55 15.59 -2.24
C ARG A 304 -4.06 15.44 -0.80
N LEU A 305 -4.47 14.37 -0.13
CA LEU A 305 -4.07 14.09 1.26
C LEU A 305 -2.55 13.95 1.38
N THR A 306 -1.93 13.13 0.54
CA THR A 306 -0.48 12.93 0.54
C THR A 306 0.26 14.24 0.31
N ILE A 307 -0.10 14.99 -0.72
CA ILE A 307 0.59 16.25 -1.05
C ILE A 307 0.43 17.27 0.08
N ASN A 308 -0.76 17.41 0.67
CA ASN A 308 -0.96 18.32 1.80
C ASN A 308 -0.23 17.87 3.07
N ILE A 309 -0.15 16.57 3.33
CA ILE A 309 0.62 16.00 4.47
C ILE A 309 2.12 16.26 4.27
N LEU A 310 2.67 15.99 3.08
CA LEU A 310 4.09 16.27 2.78
C LEU A 310 4.39 17.78 2.77
N ARG A 311 3.44 18.63 2.38
CA ARG A 311 3.57 20.09 2.55
C ARG A 311 3.46 20.56 4.00
N SER A 312 3.20 19.66 4.95
CA SER A 312 2.92 19.98 6.35
C SER A 312 1.82 21.04 6.50
N THR A 313 0.77 20.97 5.67
CA THR A 313 -0.28 22.00 5.62
C THR A 313 -1.00 22.17 6.96
N ILE A 314 -1.13 21.11 7.74
CA ILE A 314 -1.84 21.12 9.02
C ILE A 314 -1.04 20.58 10.21
N SER A 315 -0.03 19.76 9.96
CA SER A 315 0.82 19.11 10.97
C SER A 315 2.12 18.62 10.30
N THR A 316 3.18 18.48 11.10
CA THR A 316 4.46 17.88 10.71
C THR A 316 4.58 16.41 11.14
N ASP A 317 3.48 15.80 11.60
CA ASP A 317 3.46 14.44 12.18
C ASP A 317 4.13 13.39 11.28
N VAL A 318 3.97 13.47 9.95
CA VAL A 318 4.63 12.52 9.03
C VAL A 318 6.16 12.51 9.21
N TYR A 319 6.77 13.68 9.38
CA TYR A 319 8.21 13.79 9.55
C TYR A 319 8.66 13.36 10.94
N GLU A 320 7.87 13.65 11.97
CA GLU A 320 8.14 13.18 13.33
C GLU A 320 7.99 11.66 13.44
N GLY A 321 6.97 11.08 12.81
CA GLY A 321 6.75 9.64 12.77
C GLY A 321 7.88 8.92 12.03
N ILE A 322 8.33 9.44 10.88
CA ILE A 322 9.47 8.90 10.17
C ILE A 322 10.77 9.06 10.99
N ARG A 323 10.97 10.21 11.66
CA ARG A 323 12.11 10.41 12.56
C ARG A 323 12.16 9.33 13.63
N ALA A 324 11.07 9.17 14.36
CA ALA A 324 10.96 8.24 15.48
C ALA A 324 11.11 6.77 15.05
N LEU A 325 10.56 6.39 13.90
CA LEU A 325 10.58 5.00 13.41
C LEU A 325 11.90 4.63 12.71
N THR A 326 12.40 5.50 11.83
CA THR A 326 13.42 5.14 10.83
C THR A 326 14.76 5.85 11.06
N ILE A 327 14.72 7.13 11.43
CA ILE A 327 15.95 7.97 11.52
C ILE A 327 16.62 7.76 12.87
N ASP A 328 15.93 8.13 13.96
CA ASP A 328 16.44 8.03 15.33
C ASP A 328 16.11 6.67 15.96
N LYS A 329 15.05 6.01 15.46
CA LYS A 329 14.61 4.67 15.89
C LYS A 329 14.26 4.59 17.38
N ASP A 330 13.88 5.71 17.99
CA ASP A 330 13.48 5.79 19.40
C ASP A 330 12.07 5.22 19.66
N ASN A 331 11.26 5.04 18.60
CA ASN A 331 9.86 4.61 18.67
C ASN A 331 9.00 5.50 19.61
N TYR A 332 9.38 6.77 19.75
CA TYR A 332 8.75 7.75 20.64
C TYR A 332 8.44 9.06 19.89
N PRO A 333 7.46 9.03 18.97
CA PRO A 333 7.05 10.23 18.26
C PRO A 333 6.33 11.22 19.18
N LYS A 334 6.59 12.52 18.96
CA LYS A 334 5.99 13.65 19.66
C LYS A 334 4.99 14.36 18.74
N TRP A 335 3.76 13.86 18.71
CA TRP A 335 2.72 14.38 17.83
C TRP A 335 2.31 15.81 18.17
N ASP A 336 2.02 16.58 17.13
CA ASP A 336 1.41 17.91 17.23
C ASP A 336 0.22 18.01 16.24
N PRO A 337 -1.02 18.02 16.77
CA PRO A 337 -1.41 18.05 18.18
C PRO A 337 -1.24 16.69 18.90
N PRO A 338 -1.07 16.69 20.25
CA PRO A 338 -0.69 15.49 21.00
C PRO A 338 -1.85 14.51 21.28
N SER A 339 -3.10 14.90 21.05
CA SER A 339 -4.28 14.10 21.37
C SER A 339 -5.46 14.37 20.42
N LEU A 340 -6.40 13.42 20.34
CA LEU A 340 -7.53 13.46 19.40
C LEU A 340 -8.46 14.67 19.58
N ASP A 341 -8.68 15.11 20.83
CA ASP A 341 -9.50 16.27 21.18
C ASP A 341 -8.87 17.60 20.74
N LYS A 342 -7.56 17.61 20.47
CA LYS A 342 -6.81 18.80 20.03
C LYS A 342 -6.67 18.90 18.51
N VAL A 343 -7.09 17.87 17.76
CA VAL A 343 -7.11 17.93 16.29
C VAL A 343 -8.26 18.80 15.84
N ASP A 344 -7.93 19.94 15.22
CA ASP A 344 -8.89 20.87 14.63
C ASP A 344 -9.53 20.28 13.36
N ASP A 345 -10.82 19.95 13.45
CA ASP A 345 -11.57 19.36 12.33
C ASP A 345 -11.63 20.29 11.10
N LYS A 346 -11.56 21.62 11.28
CA LYS A 346 -11.50 22.56 10.14
C LYS A 346 -10.18 22.46 9.37
N LYS A 347 -9.08 22.11 10.06
CA LYS A 347 -7.81 21.80 9.41
C LYS A 347 -7.88 20.46 8.70
N VAL A 348 -8.52 19.45 9.29
CA VAL A 348 -8.76 18.18 8.60
C VAL A 348 -9.59 18.42 7.33
N ASP A 349 -10.65 19.23 7.39
CA ASP A 349 -11.43 19.61 6.20
C ASP A 349 -10.58 20.24 5.10
N LEU A 350 -9.60 21.07 5.47
CA LEU A 350 -8.72 21.76 4.52
C LEU A 350 -7.96 20.78 3.62
N VAL A 351 -7.44 19.68 4.17
CA VAL A 351 -6.62 18.74 3.38
C VAL A 351 -7.45 17.83 2.47
N PHE A 352 -8.75 17.71 2.72
CA PHE A 352 -9.71 16.99 1.85
C PHE A 352 -10.26 17.87 0.72
N ARG A 353 -10.05 19.19 0.75
CA ARG A 353 -10.55 20.07 -0.30
C ARG A 353 -9.91 19.73 -1.66
N PRO A 354 -10.68 19.79 -2.75
CA PRO A 354 -10.13 19.65 -4.09
C PRO A 354 -9.00 20.65 -4.37
N PHE A 355 -8.00 20.23 -5.13
CA PHE A 355 -7.08 21.18 -5.74
C PHE A 355 -7.77 21.91 -6.90
N LYS A 356 -7.09 22.92 -7.45
CA LYS A 356 -7.49 23.47 -8.75
C LYS A 356 -7.40 22.35 -9.80
N GLU A 357 -8.25 22.40 -10.82
CA GLU A 357 -8.39 21.34 -11.81
C GLU A 357 -7.06 20.97 -12.49
N ASP A 358 -6.20 21.95 -12.77
CA ASP A 358 -4.86 21.80 -13.36
C ASP A 358 -3.82 21.17 -12.41
N LEU A 359 -4.10 21.19 -11.11
CA LEU A 359 -3.26 20.63 -10.05
C LEU A 359 -3.85 19.32 -9.47
N GLU A 360 -5.01 18.90 -9.94
CA GLU A 360 -5.61 17.64 -9.53
C GLU A 360 -4.85 16.46 -10.16
N LEU A 361 -5.00 15.25 -9.62
CA LEU A 361 -4.49 14.05 -10.27
C LEU A 361 -5.47 13.60 -11.40
N PRO A 362 -5.13 13.76 -12.69
CA PRO A 362 -5.94 13.20 -13.76
C PRO A 362 -5.80 11.67 -13.77
N ILE A 363 -6.87 10.97 -13.40
CA ILE A 363 -7.02 9.53 -13.58
C ILE A 363 -7.97 9.29 -14.75
N PRO A 364 -7.50 8.67 -15.86
CA PRO A 364 -8.36 8.32 -16.97
C PRO A 364 -9.46 7.33 -16.57
N GLU A 365 -10.71 7.67 -16.89
CA GLU A 365 -11.87 6.80 -16.67
C GLU A 365 -12.29 6.06 -17.95
N LYS A 366 -11.83 6.55 -19.11
CA LYS A 366 -12.11 5.98 -20.42
C LYS A 366 -10.86 5.35 -21.00
N GLU A 367 -11.05 4.23 -21.69
CA GLU A 367 -9.95 3.45 -22.23
C GLU A 367 -9.19 4.19 -23.34
N GLU A 368 -9.87 5.00 -24.15
CA GLU A 368 -9.22 5.80 -25.20
C GLU A 368 -8.24 6.84 -24.62
N CYS A 369 -8.45 7.23 -23.37
CA CYS A 369 -7.66 8.21 -22.62
C CYS A 369 -6.65 7.58 -21.66
N ARG A 370 -6.44 6.25 -21.70
CA ARG A 370 -5.63 5.50 -20.72
C ARG A 370 -4.25 6.11 -20.42
N TRP A 371 -3.64 6.75 -21.40
CA TRP A 371 -2.30 7.34 -21.30
C TRP A 371 -2.29 8.85 -21.05
N ASP A 372 -3.48 9.46 -20.95
CA ASP A 372 -3.64 10.87 -20.62
C ASP A 372 -3.33 11.13 -19.15
N GLY A 373 -2.95 12.36 -18.81
CA GLY A 373 -2.72 12.74 -17.43
C GLY A 373 -1.44 12.18 -16.80
N LYS A 374 -0.49 11.71 -17.60
CA LYS A 374 0.86 11.38 -17.10
C LYS A 374 1.58 12.59 -16.55
N TYR A 375 2.53 12.34 -15.66
CA TYR A 375 3.30 13.39 -14.98
C TYR A 375 3.95 14.36 -15.96
N GLU A 376 4.52 13.84 -17.04
CA GLU A 376 5.21 14.61 -18.09
C GLU A 376 4.31 15.69 -18.72
N ASN A 377 3.00 15.47 -18.72
CA ASN A 377 2.00 16.37 -19.30
C ASN A 377 1.25 17.19 -18.25
N SER A 378 1.65 17.10 -16.97
CA SER A 378 0.99 17.79 -15.87
C SER A 378 1.50 19.23 -15.70
N ALA A 379 0.68 20.08 -15.06
CA ALA A 379 1.10 21.44 -14.70
C ALA A 379 2.37 21.44 -13.82
N TYR A 380 2.57 20.39 -13.01
CA TYR A 380 3.76 20.24 -12.17
C TYR A 380 5.05 20.10 -12.97
N ALA A 381 5.04 19.30 -14.05
CA ALA A 381 6.22 19.15 -14.90
C ALA A 381 6.54 20.43 -15.67
N ILE A 382 5.51 21.16 -16.12
CA ILE A 382 5.68 22.43 -16.84
C ILE A 382 6.28 23.50 -15.92
N LEU A 383 5.75 23.65 -14.70
CA LEU A 383 6.25 24.64 -13.73
C LEU A 383 7.72 24.37 -13.37
N LYS A 384 8.10 23.11 -13.14
CA LYS A 384 9.48 22.70 -12.85
C LYS A 384 10.45 22.99 -13.99
N ALA A 385 9.99 23.03 -15.24
CA ALA A 385 10.82 23.37 -16.39
C ALA A 385 11.02 24.89 -16.56
N THR A 386 10.23 25.71 -15.87
CA THR A 386 10.27 27.18 -15.94
C THR A 386 10.98 27.84 -14.75
N GLU A 387 11.30 27.07 -13.71
CA GLU A 387 12.16 27.43 -12.57
C GLU A 387 13.62 27.06 -12.86
#